data_AF-A0A240TZI8-F1
#
_entry.id   AF-A0A240TZI8-F1
#
_cell.length_a   1.000
_cell.length_b   1.000
_cell.length_c   1.000
_cell.angle_alpha   90.00
_cell.angle_beta   90.00
_cell.angle_gamma   90.00
#
_symmetry.space_group_name_H-M   'P 1'
#
loop_
_entity.id
_entity.type
_entity.pdbx_description
1 polymer ?
#
loop_
_entity_poly.entity_id
_entity_poly.type
_entity_poly.pdbx_seq_one_letter_code
_entity_poly.pdbx_strand_id
1 'polypeptide(L)'
;MSVVALKPYDFPARDRRENFPAPLLYIGWEDHLMFASPVCLPLPPDTPFGALAQGVLPGVYGEHPDFAKIDWAQVEWFKSGQPWTPDPAQSLQANGLQHKDAIRFRTPGLTGIQGSFS
;
A
#
# COMPACT_ATOMS: atom_id res chain seq x y z
N MET A 1 -4.32 11.14 25.38
CA MET A 1 -4.84 10.72 26.69
C MET A 1 -4.97 9.21 26.71
N SER A 2 -4.64 8.55 27.82
CA SER A 2 -4.85 7.11 28.01
C SER A 2 -6.31 6.79 28.34
N VAL A 3 -6.70 5.52 28.17
CA VAL A 3 -8.05 5.04 28.51
C VAL A 3 -8.26 5.10 30.03
N VAL A 4 -9.44 5.57 30.46
CA VAL A 4 -9.90 5.52 31.87
C VAL A 4 -10.72 4.25 32.07
N ALA A 5 -10.34 3.42 33.03
CA ALA A 5 -11.01 2.13 33.28
C ALA A 5 -11.05 1.78 34.78
N LEU A 6 -12.02 0.97 35.18
CA LEU A 6 -12.21 0.49 36.56
C LEU A 6 -11.17 -0.56 37.00
N LYS A 7 -10.44 -1.14 36.05
CA LYS A 7 -9.39 -2.16 36.22
C LYS A 7 -8.25 -1.84 35.23
N PRO A 8 -7.05 -2.45 35.40
CA PRO A 8 -5.97 -2.31 34.42
C PRO A 8 -6.47 -2.59 33.00
N TYR A 9 -6.30 -1.60 32.12
CA TYR A 9 -6.72 -1.66 30.72
C TYR A 9 -5.50 -1.90 29.84
N ASP A 10 -5.00 -3.13 29.89
CA ASP A 10 -3.80 -3.57 29.18
C ASP A 10 -4.09 -4.86 28.43
N PHE A 11 -4.00 -4.80 27.11
CA PHE A 11 -4.28 -5.91 26.21
C PHE A 11 -3.31 -5.87 25.03
N PRO A 12 -2.82 -7.03 24.56
CA PRO A 12 -2.01 -7.07 23.36
C PRO A 12 -2.83 -6.63 22.14
N ALA A 13 -2.18 -5.98 21.19
CA ALA A 13 -2.79 -5.67 19.89
C ALA A 13 -3.24 -6.98 19.20
N ARG A 14 -4.51 -7.02 18.77
CA ARG A 14 -5.09 -8.21 18.11
C ARG A 14 -4.47 -8.47 16.75
N ASP A 15 -3.96 -7.44 16.11
CA ASP A 15 -3.37 -7.44 14.77
C ASP A 15 -1.85 -7.22 14.82
N ARG A 16 -1.19 -7.86 15.79
CA ARG A 16 0.28 -7.93 15.85
C ARG A 16 0.83 -8.81 14.72
N ARG A 17 2.05 -8.53 14.26
CA ARG A 17 2.68 -9.21 13.11
C ARG A 17 2.66 -10.72 13.24
N GLU A 18 2.89 -11.25 14.43
CA GLU A 18 3.06 -12.67 14.73
C GLU A 18 1.77 -13.48 14.49
N ASN A 19 0.61 -12.81 14.44
CA ASN A 19 -0.68 -13.45 14.20
C ASN A 19 -0.95 -13.73 12.71
N PHE A 20 -0.08 -13.30 11.79
CA PHE A 20 -0.29 -13.42 10.35
C PHE A 20 0.81 -14.27 9.70
N PRO A 21 0.52 -14.98 8.59
CA PRO A 21 1.55 -15.70 7.84
C PRO A 21 2.56 -14.74 7.19
N ALA A 22 2.10 -13.56 6.76
CA ALA A 22 2.93 -12.51 6.18
C ALA A 22 2.57 -11.12 6.76
N PRO A 23 3.46 -10.12 6.72
CA PRO A 23 3.09 -8.74 7.01
C PRO A 23 1.92 -8.28 6.13
N LEU A 24 1.02 -7.48 6.71
CA LEU A 24 -0.01 -6.79 5.95
C LEU A 24 0.59 -5.51 5.38
N LEU A 25 0.32 -5.22 4.11
CA LEU A 25 0.67 -3.96 3.46
C LEU A 25 -0.61 -3.34 2.90
N TYR A 26 -0.83 -2.07 3.22
CA TYR A 26 -1.89 -1.28 2.61
C TYR A 26 -1.33 -0.57 1.38
N ILE A 27 -1.99 -0.72 0.24
CA ILE A 27 -1.57 -0.11 -1.03
C ILE A 27 -2.75 0.69 -1.56
N GLY A 28 -2.54 1.98 -1.83
CA GLY A 28 -3.52 2.86 -2.46
C GLY A 28 -3.01 3.40 -3.78
N TRP A 29 -3.93 3.61 -4.72
CA TRP A 29 -3.65 4.34 -5.97
C TRP A 29 -4.32 5.71 -5.89
N GLU A 30 -3.51 6.77 -5.88
CA GLU A 30 -3.99 8.14 -5.81
C GLU A 30 -4.88 8.47 -7.01
N ASP A 31 -5.92 9.29 -6.79
CA ASP A 31 -6.84 9.80 -7.81
C ASP A 31 -7.74 8.75 -8.49
N HIS A 32 -7.77 7.50 -7.99
CA HIS A 32 -8.47 6.37 -8.60
C HIS A 32 -9.61 5.81 -7.72
N LEU A 33 -10.64 6.63 -7.49
CA LEU A 33 -11.75 6.34 -6.57
C LEU A 33 -12.72 5.23 -7.03
N MET A 34 -12.52 4.64 -8.21
CA MET A 34 -13.20 3.39 -8.59
C MET A 34 -12.97 2.29 -7.54
N PHE A 35 -11.80 2.32 -6.89
CA PHE A 35 -11.50 1.52 -5.72
C PHE A 35 -11.77 2.36 -4.48
N ALA A 36 -12.78 1.96 -3.70
CA ALA A 36 -13.28 2.76 -2.58
C ALA A 36 -12.26 2.99 -1.44
N SER A 37 -11.20 2.20 -1.39
CA SER A 37 -10.14 2.31 -0.37
C SER A 37 -8.83 1.67 -0.84
N PRO A 38 -7.70 1.97 -0.15
CA PRO A 38 -6.48 1.18 -0.28
C PRO A 38 -6.78 -0.30 0.01
N VAL A 39 -6.21 -1.20 -0.80
CA VAL A 39 -6.31 -2.64 -0.53
C VAL A 39 -5.35 -3.04 0.57
N CYS A 40 -5.69 -4.09 1.31
CA CYS A 40 -4.83 -4.69 2.32
C CYS A 40 -4.45 -6.10 1.88
N LEU A 41 -3.16 -6.34 1.69
CA LEU A 41 -2.65 -7.61 1.19
C LEU A 41 -1.63 -8.20 2.18
N PRO A 42 -1.71 -9.51 2.46
CA PRO A 42 -0.60 -10.22 3.10
C PRO A 42 0.50 -10.47 2.06
N LEU A 43 1.66 -9.84 2.22
CA LEU A 43 2.78 -9.96 1.28
C LEU A 43 4.04 -10.45 1.98
N PRO A 44 4.73 -11.49 1.47
CA PRO A 44 5.99 -11.97 2.04
C PRO A 44 7.03 -10.83 2.13
N PRO A 45 7.75 -10.67 3.26
CA PRO A 45 8.67 -9.56 3.48
C PRO A 45 9.85 -9.55 2.51
N ASP A 46 10.19 -10.70 1.96
CA ASP A 46 11.24 -10.97 0.99
C ASP A 46 10.81 -10.71 -0.47
N THR A 47 9.53 -10.44 -0.73
CA THR A 47 9.03 -10.07 -2.06
C THR A 47 9.82 -8.87 -2.61
N PRO A 48 10.42 -8.94 -3.81
CA PRO A 48 11.04 -7.77 -4.43
C PRO A 48 10.02 -6.65 -4.66
N PHE A 49 10.37 -5.40 -4.38
CA PHE A 49 9.43 -4.28 -4.53
C PHE A 49 8.94 -4.14 -5.99
N GLY A 50 9.84 -4.34 -6.97
CA GLY A 50 9.48 -4.31 -8.39
C GLY A 50 8.45 -5.38 -8.80
N ALA A 51 8.31 -6.47 -8.04
CA ALA A 51 7.29 -7.49 -8.31
C ALA A 51 5.87 -7.00 -8.02
N LEU A 52 5.68 -5.92 -7.25
CA LEU A 52 4.35 -5.35 -7.00
C LEU A 52 3.69 -4.92 -8.31
N ALA A 53 4.39 -4.11 -9.11
CA ALA A 53 3.89 -3.57 -10.38
C ALA A 53 3.53 -4.65 -11.40
N GLN A 54 4.31 -5.74 -11.44
CA GLN A 54 4.20 -6.77 -12.47
C GLN A 54 3.31 -7.95 -12.05
N GLY A 55 3.34 -8.32 -10.77
CA GLY A 55 2.74 -9.57 -10.29
C GLY A 55 1.58 -9.40 -9.32
N VAL A 56 1.43 -8.23 -8.69
CA VAL A 56 0.40 -8.01 -7.66
C VAL A 56 -0.64 -7.01 -8.13
N LEU A 57 -0.21 -5.78 -8.46
CA LEU A 57 -1.10 -4.67 -8.78
C LEU A 57 -2.00 -4.88 -10.01
N PRO A 58 -1.61 -5.65 -11.06
CA PRO A 58 -2.53 -5.95 -12.14
C PRO A 58 -3.80 -6.69 -11.69
N GLY A 59 -3.69 -7.62 -10.74
CA GLY A 59 -4.86 -8.32 -10.18
C GLY A 59 -5.68 -7.50 -9.19
N VAL A 60 -5.17 -6.35 -8.76
CA VAL A 60 -5.80 -5.46 -7.78
C VAL A 60 -6.49 -4.29 -8.47
N TYR A 61 -5.79 -3.66 -9.40
CA TYR A 61 -6.17 -2.39 -10.02
C TYR A 61 -6.36 -2.47 -11.54
N GLY A 62 -6.11 -3.64 -12.15
CA GLY A 62 -6.14 -3.82 -13.60
C GLY A 62 -7.49 -3.58 -14.28
N GLU A 63 -8.60 -3.64 -13.53
CA GLU A 63 -9.94 -3.31 -14.04
C GLU A 63 -10.11 -1.82 -14.39
N HIS A 64 -9.26 -0.94 -13.85
CA HIS A 64 -9.34 0.48 -14.16
C HIS A 64 -8.64 0.79 -15.51
N PRO A 65 -9.28 1.56 -16.42
CA PRO A 65 -8.76 1.79 -17.77
C PRO A 65 -7.39 2.48 -17.83
N ASP A 66 -7.05 3.29 -16.82
CA ASP A 66 -5.74 3.95 -16.77
C ASP A 66 -4.62 3.01 -16.34
N PHE A 67 -4.92 1.84 -15.76
CA PHE A 67 -3.87 0.95 -15.23
C PHE A 67 -2.95 0.45 -16.35
N ALA A 68 -3.53 0.14 -17.50
CA ALA A 68 -2.79 -0.26 -18.69
C ALA A 68 -1.91 0.85 -19.30
N LYS A 69 -2.09 2.11 -18.87
CA LYS A 69 -1.37 3.29 -19.37
C LYS A 69 -0.26 3.75 -18.43
N ILE A 70 -0.09 3.11 -17.26
CA ILE A 70 0.89 3.52 -16.26
C ILE A 70 2.30 3.41 -16.82
N ASP A 71 3.02 4.54 -16.83
CA ASP A 71 4.47 4.56 -16.94
C ASP A 71 5.09 4.38 -15.55
N TRP A 72 5.50 3.14 -15.25
CA TRP A 72 6.07 2.77 -13.95
C TRP A 72 7.37 3.51 -13.62
N ALA A 73 8.09 4.06 -14.61
CA ALA A 73 9.30 4.84 -14.36
C ALA A 73 9.00 6.25 -13.82
N GLN A 74 7.77 6.74 -13.99
CA GLN A 74 7.32 8.07 -13.54
C GLN A 74 6.43 8.00 -12.29
N VAL A 75 6.20 6.79 -11.75
CA VAL A 75 5.33 6.62 -10.59
C VAL A 75 5.95 7.26 -9.35
N GLU A 76 5.18 8.12 -8.70
CA GLU A 76 5.53 8.73 -7.44
C GLU A 76 5.05 7.84 -6.30
N TRP A 77 5.96 7.47 -5.40
CA TRP A 77 5.63 6.63 -4.25
C TRP A 77 5.61 7.43 -2.96
N PHE A 78 4.70 7.03 -2.07
CA PHE A 78 4.53 7.62 -0.76
C PHE A 78 4.47 6.51 0.28
N LYS A 79 5.14 6.70 1.41
CA LYS A 79 5.02 5.86 2.60
C LYS A 79 4.43 6.70 3.74
N SER A 80 3.27 6.30 4.26
CA SER A 80 2.57 7.04 5.31
C SER A 80 2.37 8.53 4.99
N GLY A 81 2.08 8.83 3.71
CA GLY A 81 1.85 10.19 3.21
C GLY A 81 3.11 11.01 2.93
N GLN A 82 4.31 10.46 3.15
CA GLN A 82 5.57 11.14 2.84
C GLN A 82 6.17 10.60 1.55
N PRO A 83 6.74 11.46 0.67
CA PRO A 83 7.47 11.02 -0.51
C PRO A 83 8.55 10.00 -0.14
N TRP A 84 8.63 8.94 -0.92
CA TRP A 84 9.50 7.81 -0.64
C TRP A 84 9.95 7.17 -1.95
N THR A 85 11.23 6.81 -2.05
CA THR A 85 11.81 6.23 -3.28
C THR A 85 12.24 4.79 -3.00
N PRO A 86 11.40 3.79 -3.29
CA PRO A 86 11.77 2.40 -3.13
C PRO A 86 12.81 1.95 -4.17
N ASP A 87 13.69 1.06 -3.76
CA ASP A 87 14.56 0.31 -4.66
C ASP A 87 13.81 -0.93 -5.17
N PRO A 88 13.52 -1.03 -6.49
CA PRO A 88 12.76 -2.13 -7.06
C PRO A 88 13.47 -3.49 -6.95
N ALA A 89 14.80 -3.52 -6.83
CA ALA A 89 15.58 -4.75 -6.70
C ALA A 89 15.61 -5.28 -5.26
N GLN A 90 15.33 -4.43 -4.27
CA GLN A 90 15.29 -4.81 -2.87
C GLN A 90 13.93 -5.39 -2.48
N SER A 91 13.93 -6.21 -1.43
CA SER A 91 12.69 -6.74 -0.86
C SER A 91 11.84 -5.64 -0.22
N LEU A 92 10.56 -5.91 0.02
CA LEU A 92 9.67 -5.00 0.75
C LEU A 92 10.26 -4.63 2.12
N GLN A 93 10.81 -5.59 2.84
CA GLN A 93 11.44 -5.36 4.15
C GLN A 93 12.73 -4.56 4.06
N ALA A 94 13.59 -4.83 3.06
CA ALA A 94 14.84 -4.08 2.87
C ALA A 94 14.58 -2.63 2.48
N ASN A 95 13.50 -2.39 1.74
CA ASN A 95 12.90 -1.09 1.48
C ASN A 95 12.30 -0.41 2.74
N GLY A 96 12.34 -1.08 3.90
CA GLY A 96 11.89 -0.55 5.17
C GLY A 96 10.39 -0.69 5.40
N LEU A 97 9.66 -1.50 4.63
CA LEU A 97 8.24 -1.76 4.87
C LEU A 97 8.05 -2.77 6.00
N GLN A 98 7.13 -2.44 6.91
CA GLN A 98 6.79 -3.20 8.10
C GLN A 98 5.30 -3.59 8.11
N HIS A 99 4.91 -4.38 9.11
CA HIS A 99 3.53 -4.82 9.27
C HIS A 99 2.57 -3.63 9.44
N LYS A 100 1.55 -3.59 8.58
CA LYS A 100 0.54 -2.53 8.47
C LYS A 100 1.07 -1.17 8.01
N ASP A 101 2.25 -1.13 7.39
CA ASP A 101 2.64 0.07 6.66
C ASP A 101 1.63 0.36 5.54
N ALA A 102 1.47 1.65 5.23
CA ALA A 102 0.62 2.11 4.15
C ALA A 102 1.48 2.81 3.11
N ILE A 103 1.43 2.31 1.88
CA ILE A 103 2.02 2.95 0.73
C ILE A 103 0.93 3.43 -0.23
N ARG A 104 1.23 4.52 -0.92
CA ARG A 104 0.41 5.05 -2.00
C ARG A 104 1.29 5.28 -3.21
N PHE A 105 0.72 5.13 -4.39
CA PHE A 105 1.38 5.52 -5.62
C PHE A 105 0.50 6.48 -6.41
N ARG A 106 1.12 7.50 -7.00
CA ARG A 106 0.49 8.42 -7.94
C ARG A 106 1.10 8.21 -9.32
N THR A 107 0.25 8.33 -10.32
CA THR A 107 0.57 8.16 -11.73
C THR A 107 0.37 9.50 -12.44
N PRO A 108 1.41 10.35 -12.56
CA PRO A 108 1.28 11.68 -13.13
C PRO A 108 0.60 11.66 -14.51
N GLY A 109 -0.42 12.52 -14.69
CA GLY A 109 -1.21 12.59 -15.92
C GLY A 109 -2.34 11.56 -16.06
N LEU A 110 -2.45 10.59 -15.13
CA LEU A 110 -3.57 9.66 -15.03
C LEU A 110 -4.33 9.96 -13.73
N THR A 111 -5.49 10.61 -13.85
CA THR A 111 -6.27 11.14 -12.72
C THR A 111 -7.67 10.53 -12.65
N GLY A 112 -7.79 9.24 -12.98
CA GLY A 112 -9.06 8.53 -12.91
C GLY A 112 -10.07 8.93 -13.99
N ILE A 113 -11.31 8.48 -13.80
CA ILE A 113 -12.38 8.58 -14.80
C ILE A 113 -13.01 9.97 -14.75
N GLN A 114 -13.03 10.66 -15.90
CA GLN A 114 -13.78 11.92 -16.09
C GLN A 114 -13.50 13.01 -15.04
N GLY A 115 -12.30 13.02 -14.44
CA GLY A 115 -11.94 14.00 -13.43
C GLY A 115 -12.67 13.83 -12.08
N SER A 116 -13.25 12.67 -11.80
CA SER A 116 -14.02 12.41 -10.57
C SER A 116 -13.16 12.04 -9.36
N PHE A 117 -11.94 12.54 -9.28
CA PHE A 117 -10.94 12.13 -8.29
C PHE A 117 -10.97 12.94 -6.98
N SER A 118 -11.87 13.93 -6.89
CA SER A 118 -12.01 14.86 -5.75
C SER A 118 -13.46 15.15 -5.40
#